data_AF-A0A0S8GIP4-F1
#
_entry.id   AF-A0A0S8GIP4-F1
#
_cell.length_a   1.000
_cell.length_b   1.000
_cell.length_c   1.000
_cell.angle_alpha   90.00
_cell.angle_beta   90.00
_cell.angle_gamma   90.00
#
_symmetry.space_group_name_H-M   'P 1'
#
loop_
_entity.id
_entity.type
_entity.pdbx_description
1 polymer ?
#
loop_
_entity_poly.entity_id
_entity_poly.type
_entity_poly.pdbx_seq_one_letter_code
_entity_poly.pdbx_strand_id
1 'polypeptide(L)'
;MSEQQESNPEQPRKVELQPCPCGKTPGGLLIEMPERAKYGAAMGDCCGMWIVEFRNGYATEHEITLKRAQDAWNNAPRPSSLD
;
A
#
# COMPACT_ATOMS: atom_id res chain seq x y z
N MET A 1 7.78 -45.74 -8.42
CA MET A 1 6.70 -44.73 -8.45
C MET A 1 7.34 -43.44 -8.01
N SER A 2 7.61 -42.53 -8.93
CA SER A 2 8.39 -41.33 -8.66
C SER A 2 7.46 -40.24 -8.13
N GLU A 3 7.63 -39.87 -6.87
CA GLU A 3 6.94 -38.74 -6.23
C GLU A 3 7.40 -37.45 -6.91
N GLN A 4 6.48 -36.78 -7.59
CA GLN A 4 6.73 -35.47 -8.17
C GLN A 4 6.63 -34.43 -7.05
N GLN A 5 7.73 -33.74 -6.77
CA GLN A 5 7.79 -32.60 -5.86
C GLN A 5 7.00 -31.44 -6.46
N GLU A 6 5.87 -31.11 -5.84
CA GLU A 6 5.08 -29.91 -6.13
C GLU A 6 5.90 -28.66 -5.81
N SER A 7 6.00 -27.77 -6.79
CA SER A 7 6.70 -26.50 -6.70
C SER A 7 5.88 -25.53 -5.84
N ASN A 8 6.49 -25.04 -4.76
CA ASN A 8 5.92 -24.04 -3.87
C ASN A 8 5.70 -22.72 -4.65
N PRO A 9 4.46 -22.24 -4.82
CA PRO A 9 4.23 -20.98 -5.50
C PRO A 9 4.80 -19.85 -4.63
N GLU A 10 5.73 -19.07 -5.18
CA GLU A 10 6.24 -17.84 -4.56
C GLU A 10 5.07 -16.97 -4.10
N GLN A 11 4.80 -16.98 -2.80
CA GLN A 11 3.80 -16.11 -2.20
C GLN A 11 4.24 -14.66 -2.47
N PRO A 12 3.34 -13.77 -2.92
CA PRO A 12 3.69 -12.38 -3.15
C PRO A 12 4.19 -11.80 -1.82
N ARG A 13 5.44 -11.30 -1.82
CA ARG A 13 6.06 -10.71 -0.62
C ARG A 13 5.12 -9.62 -0.11
N LYS A 14 4.63 -9.76 1.12
CA LYS A 14 3.94 -8.68 1.83
C LYS A 14 4.85 -7.45 1.79
N VAL A 15 4.44 -6.40 1.10
CA VAL A 15 5.14 -5.11 1.11
C VAL A 15 5.02 -4.56 2.53
N GLU A 16 6.14 -4.38 3.20
CA GLU A 16 6.19 -3.79 4.54
C GLU A 16 5.83 -2.30 4.44
N LEU A 17 4.82 -1.89 5.22
CA LEU A 17 4.35 -0.50 5.27
C LEU A 17 5.09 0.27 6.36
N GLN A 18 5.49 1.49 6.05
CA GLN A 18 6.11 2.41 6.99
C GLN A 18 5.10 2.83 8.10
N PRO A 19 5.58 3.08 9.35
CA PRO A 19 4.71 3.40 10.47
C PRO A 19 3.90 4.67 10.27
N CYS A 20 2.59 4.62 10.52
CA CYS A 20 1.72 5.79 10.46
C CYS A 20 2.14 6.85 11.50
N PRO A 21 1.95 8.16 11.22
CA PRO A 21 2.20 9.23 12.20
C PRO A 21 1.40 9.10 13.50
N CYS A 22 0.36 8.28 13.55
CA CYS A 22 -0.35 7.96 14.80
C CYS A 22 0.44 7.04 15.75
N GLY A 23 1.63 6.57 15.34
CA GLY A 23 2.51 5.70 16.13
C GLY A 23 2.29 4.20 15.89
N LYS A 24 1.35 3.80 15.03
CA LYS A 24 1.06 2.40 14.69
C LYS A 24 1.51 2.05 13.27
N THR A 25 1.92 0.81 13.05
CA THR A 25 2.15 0.29 11.69
C THR A 25 0.86 -0.28 11.11
N PRO A 26 0.36 0.22 9.97
CA PRO A 26 -0.85 -0.32 9.35
C PRO A 26 -0.61 -1.74 8.81
N GLY A 27 -1.67 -2.56 8.82
CA GLY A 27 -1.66 -3.89 8.19
C GLY A 27 -1.95 -3.83 6.69
N GLY A 28 -2.60 -2.75 6.25
CA GLY A 28 -2.94 -2.46 4.87
C GLY A 28 -3.31 -0.99 4.64
N LEU A 29 -3.57 -0.66 3.38
CA LEU A 29 -3.99 0.68 2.97
C LEU A 29 -5.45 0.66 2.50
N LEU A 30 -6.22 1.62 2.98
CA LEU A 30 -7.51 2.02 2.43
C LEU A 30 -7.24 2.99 1.28
N ILE A 31 -7.77 2.69 0.10
CA ILE A 31 -7.60 3.52 -1.09
C ILE A 31 -8.94 4.14 -1.44
N GLU A 32 -8.99 5.47 -1.44
CA GLU A 32 -10.15 6.23 -1.91
C GLU A 32 -9.81 6.84 -3.26
N MET A 33 -10.56 6.45 -4.29
CA MET A 33 -10.32 6.90 -5.65
C MET A 33 -11.58 6.69 -6.52
N PRO A 34 -12.01 7.70 -7.29
CA PRO A 34 -13.03 7.52 -8.32
C PRO A 34 -12.56 6.54 -9.41
N GLU A 35 -13.50 5.89 -10.10
CA GLU A 35 -13.16 4.99 -11.20
C GLU A 35 -12.34 5.72 -12.27
N ARG A 36 -11.22 5.12 -12.71
CA ARG A 36 -10.30 5.70 -13.71
C ARG A 36 -9.84 7.12 -13.35
N ALA A 37 -9.56 7.41 -12.09
CA ALA A 37 -8.99 8.71 -11.72
C ALA A 37 -7.48 8.80 -11.98
N LYS A 38 -7.01 10.02 -12.24
CA LYS A 38 -5.57 10.34 -12.36
C LYS A 38 -4.85 10.29 -11.02
N TYR A 39 -5.55 10.62 -9.94
CA TYR A 39 -5.06 10.69 -8.57
C TYR A 39 -5.98 9.89 -7.66
N GLY A 40 -5.42 9.36 -6.58
CA GLY A 40 -6.14 8.70 -5.50
C GLY A 40 -5.50 9.03 -4.15
N ALA A 41 -6.20 8.68 -3.08
CA ALA A 41 -5.75 8.88 -1.71
C ALA A 41 -5.51 7.52 -1.02
N ALA A 42 -4.38 7.38 -0.35
CA ALA A 42 -4.03 6.22 0.44
C ALA A 42 -4.04 6.58 1.94
N MET A 43 -4.70 5.74 2.74
CA MET A 43 -4.83 5.90 4.18
C MET A 43 -4.47 4.59 4.88
N GLY A 44 -3.77 4.65 6.01
CA GLY A 44 -3.49 3.46 6.80
C GLY A 44 -4.74 2.95 7.51
N ASP A 45 -4.97 1.65 7.50
CA ASP A 45 -6.07 1.00 8.23
C ASP A 45 -6.00 1.13 9.76
N CYS A 46 -4.84 1.55 10.29
CA CYS A 46 -4.60 1.72 11.72
C CYS A 46 -5.38 2.88 12.38
N CYS A 47 -5.60 3.99 11.67
CA CYS A 47 -6.33 5.15 12.18
C CYS A 47 -7.17 5.88 11.13
N GLY A 48 -6.88 5.70 9.83
CA GLY A 48 -7.59 6.38 8.75
C GLY A 48 -7.38 7.91 8.68
N MET A 49 -6.53 8.49 9.54
CA MET A 49 -6.42 9.96 9.67
C MET A 49 -5.34 10.58 8.78
N TRP A 50 -4.24 9.86 8.52
CA TRP A 50 -3.16 10.37 7.69
C TRP A 50 -3.38 9.94 6.24
N ILE A 51 -3.51 10.94 5.36
CA ILE A 51 -3.86 10.78 3.96
C ILE A 51 -2.65 11.12 3.10
N VAL A 52 -2.28 10.20 2.21
CA VAL A 52 -1.23 10.41 1.21
C VAL A 52 -1.86 10.37 -0.17
N GLU A 53 -1.80 11.48 -0.90
CA GLU A 53 -2.22 11.51 -2.30
C GLU A 53 -1.15 10.85 -3.19
N PHE A 54 -1.59 10.07 -4.18
CA PHE A 54 -0.71 9.46 -5.15
C PHE A 54 -1.26 9.58 -6.57
N ARG A 55 -0.35 9.60 -7.55
CA ARG A 55 -0.71 9.62 -8.96
C ARG A 55 -0.98 8.20 -9.45
N ASN A 56 -2.26 7.85 -9.64
CA ASN A 56 -2.65 6.59 -10.24
C ASN A 56 -2.56 6.58 -11.77
N GLY A 57 -2.49 7.73 -12.44
CA GLY A 57 -2.27 7.79 -13.89
C GLY A 57 -3.29 7.01 -14.73
N TYR A 58 -4.56 6.96 -14.29
CA TYR A 58 -5.66 6.28 -14.97
C TYR A 58 -5.54 4.74 -15.05
N ALA A 59 -4.67 4.11 -14.24
CA ALA A 59 -4.62 2.65 -14.20
C ALA A 59 -5.94 2.06 -13.68
N THR A 60 -6.35 0.95 -14.28
CA THR A 60 -7.57 0.21 -13.92
C THR A 60 -7.25 -1.08 -13.19
N GLU A 61 -6.02 -1.57 -13.30
CA GLU A 61 -5.54 -2.78 -12.66
C GLU A 61 -5.37 -2.52 -11.16
N HIS A 62 -6.03 -3.37 -10.36
CA HIS A 62 -6.00 -3.26 -8.91
C HIS A 62 -4.56 -3.33 -8.36
N GLU A 63 -3.75 -4.26 -8.87
CA GLU A 63 -2.36 -4.46 -8.42
C GLU A 63 -1.47 -3.23 -8.70
N ILE A 64 -1.65 -2.57 -9.85
CA ILE A 64 -0.91 -1.35 -10.19
C ILE A 64 -1.31 -0.20 -9.28
N THR A 65 -2.61 -0.05 -9.02
CA THR A 65 -3.15 0.98 -8.13
C THR A 65 -2.63 0.77 -6.70
N LEU A 66 -2.69 -0.47 -6.20
CA LEU A 66 -2.22 -0.85 -4.88
C LEU A 66 -0.72 -0.59 -4.72
N LYS A 67 0.09 -1.01 -5.70
CA LYS A 67 1.54 -0.76 -5.68
C LYS A 67 1.86 0.73 -5.60
N ARG A 68 1.19 1.56 -6.40
CA ARG A 68 1.39 3.01 -6.40
C ARG A 68 1.00 3.67 -5.07
N ALA A 69 -0.09 3.20 -4.46
CA ALA A 69 -0.50 3.65 -3.13
C ALA A 69 0.54 3.27 -2.05
N GLN A 70 1.06 2.04 -2.09
CA GLN A 70 2.11 1.57 -1.17
C GLN A 70 3.41 2.35 -1.34
N ASP A 71 3.85 2.56 -2.58
CA ASP A 71 5.05 3.34 -2.89
C ASP A 71 4.89 4.79 -2.39
N ALA A 72 3.74 5.42 -2.62
CA ALA A 72 3.48 6.77 -2.14
C ALA A 72 3.45 6.83 -0.60
N TRP A 73 2.77 5.90 0.06
CA TRP A 73 2.72 5.83 1.52
C TRP A 73 4.13 5.70 2.12
N ASN A 74 4.95 4.80 1.58
CA ASN A 74 6.28 4.53 2.10
C ASN A 74 7.26 5.69 1.86
N ASN A 75 7.09 6.45 0.79
CA ASN A 75 7.98 7.57 0.45
C ASN A 75 7.47 8.94 0.95
N ALA A 76 6.23 9.03 1.45
CA ALA A 76 5.69 10.29 1.93
C ALA A 76 6.47 10.80 3.15
N PRO A 77 6.78 12.13 3.20
CA PRO A 77 7.46 12.72 4.33
C PRO A 77 6.61 12.56 5.59
N ARG A 78 7.22 12.04 6.65
CA ARG A 78 6.57 11.85 7.94
C ARG A 78 6.96 13.00 8.87
N PRO A 79 6.04 13.51 9.70
CA PRO A 79 6.46 14.35 10.80
C PRO A 79 7.42 13.52 11.65
N SER A 80 8.64 14.02 11.84
CA SER A 80 9.52 13.49 12.86
C SER A 80 8.72 13.50 14.16
N SER A 81 8.57 12.33 14.79
CA SER A 81 8.05 12.24 16.16
C SER A 81 8.73 13.34 16.96
N LEU A 82 7.96 14.34 17.39
CA LEU A 82 8.46 15.41 18.23
C LEU A 82 8.96 14.74 19.51
N ASP A 83 10.28 14.67 19.65
CA ASP A 83 10.96 14.46 20.93
C ASP A 83 10.55 15.54 21.94
#